data_AF-A0A2I1HYD8-F1
#
_entry.id   AF-A0A2I1HYD8-F1
#
_cell.length_a   1.000
_cell.length_b   1.000
_cell.length_c   1.000
_cell.angle_alpha   90.00
_cell.angle_beta   90.00
_cell.angle_gamma   90.00
#
_symmetry.space_group_name_H-M   'P 1'
#
loop_
_entity.id
_entity.type
_entity.pdbx_description
1 polymer ?
#
loop_
_entity_poly.entity_id
_entity_poly.type
_entity_poly.pdbx_seq_one_letter_code
_entity_poly.pdbx_strand_id
1 'polypeptide(L)'
;MTTVIEHVRDSRTPLRADLSPADALALSCLVYVDFHALPGPRSPRGCLLREAAQASSIPSLYRYSLASHADRPLLEAAGASARFGSLRVRDAVTRLTSRPLAQFGAVTFIDEAGATYVVLRGTDASAVGWAEDARFGLEFPTDSQRWAANYLAYAAARADGPLTVVGHSKGANHALYAAAATTPPVLESVYAFDPVGFPAPVVNGGFFASIDGLMHIYVTAGSWVSPLLPLPAPPTVVASSWPGPLSHNPYAWSCRGSSLAPDHCPPSRSGRFLRAVVSPLLPARLTRIGIN
;
A
#
# COMPACT_ATOMS: atom_id res chain seq x y z
N MET A 1 -18.73 6.46 -12.69
CA MET A 1 -17.62 5.96 -11.85
C MET A 1 -16.44 6.85 -12.14
N THR A 2 -15.69 7.22 -11.12
CA THR A 2 -14.55 8.13 -11.25
C THR A 2 -13.24 7.36 -11.09
N THR A 3 -12.19 7.86 -11.70
CA THR A 3 -10.82 7.42 -11.43
C THR A 3 -10.35 7.96 -10.08
N VAL A 4 -9.25 7.42 -9.55
CA VAL A 4 -8.64 7.94 -8.31
C VAL A 4 -8.25 9.42 -8.41
N ILE A 5 -7.79 9.88 -9.58
CA ILE A 5 -7.42 11.29 -9.78
C ILE A 5 -8.66 12.18 -9.77
N GLU A 6 -9.73 11.76 -10.44
CA GLU A 6 -11.02 12.47 -10.42
C GLU A 6 -11.58 12.54 -8.99
N HIS A 7 -11.55 11.44 -8.24
CA HIS A 7 -11.92 11.43 -6.82
C HIS A 7 -11.14 12.46 -6.00
N VAL A 8 -9.81 12.50 -6.15
CA VAL A 8 -8.96 13.48 -5.45
C VAL A 8 -9.29 14.92 -5.83
N ARG A 9 -9.54 15.19 -7.12
CA ARG A 9 -9.88 16.53 -7.63
C ARG A 9 -11.26 17.01 -7.16
N ASP A 10 -12.24 16.12 -7.15
CA ASP A 10 -13.63 16.45 -6.83
C ASP A 10 -13.90 16.50 -5.33
N SER A 11 -12.97 16.02 -4.50
CA SER A 11 -13.08 16.02 -3.04
C SER A 11 -12.89 17.42 -2.45
N ARG A 12 -13.99 18.00 -1.93
CA ARG A 12 -14.04 19.40 -1.49
C ARG A 12 -13.96 19.63 0.03
N THR A 13 -13.99 18.57 0.83
CA THR A 13 -13.95 18.67 2.30
C THR A 13 -12.62 18.12 2.84
N PRO A 14 -11.97 18.81 3.81
CA PRO A 14 -10.77 18.31 4.47
C PRO A 14 -10.96 16.92 5.05
N LEU A 15 -9.91 16.09 4.99
CA LEU A 15 -9.85 14.82 5.72
C LEU A 15 -9.71 15.12 7.23
N ARG A 16 -10.56 14.51 8.06
CA ARG A 16 -10.61 14.69 9.53
C ARG A 16 -10.99 13.38 10.22
N ALA A 17 -10.07 12.42 10.21
CA ALA A 17 -10.24 11.06 10.70
C ALA A 17 -11.36 10.26 9.99
N ASP A 18 -11.89 10.75 8.87
CA ASP A 18 -12.98 10.16 8.09
C ASP A 18 -12.47 9.47 6.80
N LEU A 19 -11.35 8.75 6.90
CA LEU A 19 -10.71 8.11 5.74
C LEU A 19 -11.65 7.09 5.09
N SER A 20 -12.01 7.33 3.84
CA SER A 20 -12.82 6.42 3.05
C SER A 20 -11.96 5.44 2.24
N PRO A 21 -12.54 4.33 1.73
CA PRO A 21 -11.82 3.41 0.85
C PRO A 21 -11.21 4.08 -0.41
N ALA A 22 -11.90 5.07 -0.99
CA ALA A 22 -11.38 5.82 -2.14
C ALA A 22 -10.20 6.74 -1.76
N ASP A 23 -10.21 7.31 -0.54
CA ASP A 23 -9.09 8.10 -0.04
C ASP A 23 -7.87 7.22 0.26
N ALA A 24 -8.10 6.06 0.89
CA ALA A 24 -7.05 5.09 1.13
C ALA A 24 -6.43 4.61 -0.19
N LEU A 25 -7.22 4.38 -1.23
CA LEU A 25 -6.70 4.05 -2.56
C LEU A 25 -5.84 5.21 -3.10
N ALA A 26 -6.29 6.46 -2.98
CA ALA A 26 -5.52 7.63 -3.39
C ALA A 26 -4.18 7.77 -2.65
N LEU A 27 -4.17 7.55 -1.33
CA LEU A 27 -2.93 7.51 -0.54
C LEU A 27 -2.00 6.38 -1.00
N SER A 28 -2.54 5.20 -1.28
CA SER A 28 -1.76 4.06 -1.79
C SER A 28 -1.15 4.31 -3.17
N CYS A 29 -1.75 5.18 -3.98
CA CYS A 29 -1.16 5.66 -5.23
C CYS A 29 -0.12 6.76 -4.98
N LEU A 30 -0.38 7.71 -4.08
CA LEU A 30 0.51 8.83 -3.79
C LEU A 30 1.88 8.38 -3.28
N VAL A 31 1.97 7.28 -2.52
CA VAL A 31 3.26 6.80 -1.99
C VAL A 31 4.24 6.34 -3.09
N TYR A 32 3.79 6.16 -4.34
CA TYR A 32 4.70 5.93 -5.47
C TYR A 32 5.52 7.17 -5.85
N VAL A 33 5.06 8.37 -5.49
CA VAL A 33 5.89 9.58 -5.49
C VAL A 33 6.97 9.42 -4.43
N ASP A 34 8.22 9.60 -4.82
CA ASP A 34 9.35 9.47 -3.92
C ASP A 34 9.55 10.73 -3.07
N PHE A 35 8.67 10.92 -2.08
CA PHE A 35 8.74 12.01 -1.10
C PHE A 35 10.08 12.06 -0.36
N HIS A 36 10.84 10.97 -0.29
CA HIS A 36 12.19 10.96 0.28
C HIS A 36 13.14 11.88 -0.49
N ALA A 37 12.86 12.23 -1.75
CA ALA A 37 13.68 13.16 -2.50
C ALA A 37 13.62 14.60 -1.94
N LEU A 38 12.61 14.93 -1.12
CA LEU A 38 12.40 16.28 -0.58
C LEU A 38 12.85 16.36 0.90
N PRO A 39 13.47 17.48 1.34
CA PRO A 39 13.91 17.63 2.73
C PRO A 39 12.75 17.73 3.73
N GLY A 40 11.65 18.40 3.37
CA GLY A 40 10.46 18.55 4.24
C GLY A 40 9.86 17.20 4.62
N PRO A 41 9.36 16.41 3.64
CA PRO A 41 8.79 15.09 3.88
C PRO A 41 9.74 14.09 4.53
N ARG A 42 11.06 14.17 4.32
CA ARG A 42 12.03 13.31 5.04
C ARG A 42 12.12 13.58 6.53
N SER A 43 11.74 14.78 6.98
CA SER A 43 11.92 15.20 8.36
C SER A 43 10.73 14.80 9.25
N PRO A 44 10.94 14.67 10.58
CA PRO A 44 9.84 14.45 11.52
C PRO A 44 8.86 15.63 11.65
N ARG A 45 9.25 16.83 11.22
CA ARG A 45 8.36 18.01 11.16
C ARG A 45 7.45 17.97 9.94
N GLY A 46 7.91 17.36 8.85
CA GLY A 46 7.18 17.28 7.59
C GLY A 46 6.94 18.63 6.92
N CYS A 47 6.13 18.60 5.87
CA CYS A 47 5.53 19.76 5.21
C CYS A 47 4.09 19.43 4.83
N LEU A 48 3.29 20.41 4.41
CA LEU A 48 1.96 20.14 3.86
C LEU A 48 2.10 19.49 2.48
N LEU A 49 1.13 18.65 2.10
CA LEU A 49 1.11 17.98 0.80
C LEU A 49 1.04 18.99 -0.34
N ARG A 50 0.33 20.10 -0.15
CA ARG A 50 0.31 21.22 -1.11
C ARG A 50 1.68 21.84 -1.35
N GLU A 51 2.55 21.88 -0.33
CA GLU A 51 3.91 22.40 -0.45
C GLU A 51 4.80 21.39 -1.19
N ALA A 52 4.68 20.09 -0.88
CA ALA A 52 5.36 19.04 -1.63
C ALA A 52 4.94 19.03 -3.12
N ALA A 53 3.66 19.28 -3.40
CA ALA A 53 3.12 19.34 -4.75
C ALA A 53 3.62 20.54 -5.57
N GLN A 54 4.03 21.65 -4.95
CA GLN A 54 4.69 22.75 -5.66
C GLN A 54 6.03 22.31 -6.28
N ALA A 55 6.63 21.24 -5.75
CA ALA A 55 7.84 20.64 -6.27
C ALA A 55 7.57 19.58 -7.36
N SER A 56 6.34 19.47 -7.89
CA SER A 56 5.94 18.40 -8.82
C SER A 56 6.76 18.33 -10.11
N SER A 57 7.47 19.40 -10.47
CA SER A 57 8.35 19.44 -11.64
C SER A 57 9.71 18.75 -11.41
N ILE A 58 10.06 18.43 -10.16
CA ILE A 58 11.34 17.82 -9.81
C ILE A 58 11.37 16.34 -10.28
N PRO A 59 12.30 15.95 -11.17
CA PRO A 59 12.32 14.59 -11.72
C PRO A 59 12.60 13.48 -10.69
N SER A 60 13.35 13.78 -9.62
CA SER A 60 13.70 12.79 -8.60
C SER A 60 12.50 12.28 -7.79
N LEU A 61 11.36 12.98 -7.82
CA LEU A 61 10.10 12.52 -7.26
C LEU A 61 9.53 11.30 -8.00
N TYR A 62 9.94 11.07 -9.24
CA TYR A 62 9.38 10.02 -10.11
C TYR A 62 10.44 9.02 -10.59
N ARG A 63 11.63 9.02 -9.97
CA ARG A 63 12.76 8.19 -10.39
C ARG A 63 12.47 6.68 -10.37
N TYR A 64 11.47 6.25 -9.61
CA TYR A 64 11.03 4.86 -9.51
C TYR A 64 9.57 4.65 -9.93
N SER A 65 8.93 5.67 -10.51
CA SER A 65 7.56 5.58 -10.99
C SER A 65 7.43 4.55 -12.11
N LEU A 66 6.34 3.79 -12.10
CA LEU A 66 6.00 2.91 -13.21
C LEU A 66 5.40 3.74 -14.36
N ALA A 67 5.71 3.39 -15.60
CA ALA A 67 5.21 4.12 -16.77
C ALA A 67 3.68 4.12 -16.89
N SER A 68 3.02 3.12 -16.30
CA SER A 68 1.56 3.01 -16.23
C SER A 68 0.92 3.90 -15.16
N HIS A 69 1.72 4.55 -14.30
CA HIS A 69 1.23 5.40 -13.23
C HIS A 69 1.14 6.86 -13.66
N ALA A 70 0.14 7.56 -13.11
CA ALA A 70 -0.04 8.99 -13.26
C ALA A 70 0.37 9.75 -11.98
N ASP A 71 1.54 9.41 -11.43
CA ASP A 71 2.04 9.90 -10.13
C ASP A 71 2.13 11.44 -10.06
N ARG A 72 2.68 12.08 -11.10
CA ARG A 72 2.75 13.55 -11.17
C ARG A 72 1.36 14.21 -11.21
N PRO A 73 0.46 13.85 -12.15
CA PRO A 73 -0.91 14.35 -12.15
C PRO A 73 -1.66 14.14 -10.84
N LEU A 74 -1.43 13.02 -10.15
CA LEU A 74 -2.04 12.75 -8.86
C LEU A 74 -1.47 13.64 -7.76
N LEU A 75 -0.15 13.83 -7.69
CA LEU A 75 0.48 14.74 -6.73
C LEU A 75 -0.07 16.18 -6.90
N GLU A 76 -0.14 16.66 -8.14
CA GLU A 76 -0.66 17.99 -8.46
C GLU A 76 -2.14 18.12 -8.06
N ALA A 77 -2.96 17.10 -8.37
CA ALA A 77 -4.35 17.05 -7.96
C ALA A 77 -4.51 17.03 -6.43
N ALA A 78 -3.72 16.21 -5.73
CA ALA A 78 -3.80 16.07 -4.28
C ALA A 78 -3.34 17.34 -3.55
N GLY A 79 -2.30 18.01 -4.04
CA GLY A 79 -1.86 19.29 -3.49
C GLY A 79 -2.88 20.41 -3.68
N ALA A 80 -3.62 20.42 -4.79
CA ALA A 80 -4.69 21.37 -5.04
C ALA A 80 -6.00 21.04 -4.30
N SER A 81 -6.20 19.77 -3.92
CA SER A 81 -7.40 19.28 -3.26
C SER A 81 -7.58 19.88 -1.86
N ALA A 82 -8.83 20.19 -1.50
CA ALA A 82 -9.19 20.56 -0.13
C ALA A 82 -9.07 19.36 0.82
N ARG A 83 -9.32 18.15 0.32
CA ARG A 83 -9.29 16.91 1.12
C ARG A 83 -7.89 16.47 1.51
N PHE A 84 -6.94 16.60 0.58
CA PHE A 84 -5.57 16.06 0.77
C PHE A 84 -4.51 17.15 0.94
N GLY A 85 -4.71 18.36 0.43
CA GLY A 85 -3.65 19.37 0.34
C GLY A 85 -3.13 19.87 1.69
N SER A 86 -3.94 19.81 2.76
CA SER A 86 -3.51 20.14 4.13
C SER A 86 -2.94 18.97 4.92
N LEU A 87 -2.88 17.76 4.35
CA LEU A 87 -2.19 16.65 4.99
C LEU A 87 -0.72 16.97 5.18
N ARG A 88 -0.21 16.77 6.40
CA ARG A 88 1.20 16.84 6.69
C ARG A 88 1.88 15.56 6.24
N VAL A 89 2.83 15.67 5.33
CA VAL A 89 3.67 14.58 4.83
C VAL A 89 4.98 14.58 5.60
N ARG A 90 5.31 13.50 6.29
CA ARG A 90 6.53 13.40 7.11
C ARG A 90 7.14 11.99 7.12
N ASP A 91 8.36 11.92 7.64
CA ASP A 91 9.11 10.68 7.84
C ASP A 91 9.20 9.80 6.57
N ALA A 92 9.29 10.42 5.39
CA ALA A 92 9.37 9.71 4.12
C ALA A 92 10.69 8.94 4.00
N VAL A 93 10.61 7.64 3.70
CA VAL A 93 11.76 6.75 3.55
C VAL A 93 11.72 6.02 2.21
N THR A 94 12.85 6.00 1.51
CA THR A 94 13.11 5.09 0.38
C THR A 94 14.41 4.37 0.66
N ARG A 95 14.38 3.04 0.69
CA ARG A 95 15.53 2.17 0.95
C ARG A 95 15.61 1.08 -0.12
N LEU A 96 16.76 0.99 -0.77
CA LEU A 96 17.06 0.00 -1.80
C LEU A 96 18.42 -0.61 -1.45
N THR A 97 18.46 -1.91 -1.18
CA THR A 97 19.70 -2.62 -0.84
C THR A 97 19.85 -3.88 -1.69
N SER A 98 21.09 -4.19 -2.06
CA SER A 98 21.42 -5.43 -2.78
C SER A 98 21.84 -6.56 -1.83
N ARG A 99 22.28 -6.23 -0.61
CA ARG A 99 22.61 -7.17 0.48
C ARG A 99 22.24 -6.54 1.84
N PRO A 100 21.13 -6.96 2.48
CA PRO A 100 20.13 -7.90 1.95
C PRO A 100 19.46 -7.37 0.67
N LEU A 101 18.89 -8.26 -0.15
CA LEU A 101 18.14 -7.87 -1.35
C LEU A 101 16.74 -7.43 -0.93
N ALA A 102 16.52 -6.12 -0.81
CA ALA A 102 15.25 -5.58 -0.32
C ALA A 102 14.97 -4.17 -0.84
N GLN A 103 13.69 -3.91 -1.14
CA GLN A 103 13.17 -2.60 -1.49
C GLN A 103 12.08 -2.21 -0.50
N PHE A 104 12.18 -1.01 0.06
CA PHE A 104 11.20 -0.48 1.00
C PHE A 104 10.96 1.00 0.76
N GLY A 105 9.71 1.40 0.83
CA GLY A 105 9.29 2.79 0.76
C GLY A 105 8.12 3.03 1.70
N ALA A 106 8.14 4.12 2.45
CA ALA A 106 7.04 4.49 3.32
C ALA A 106 6.96 6.00 3.51
N VAL A 107 5.77 6.47 3.86
CA VAL A 107 5.52 7.86 4.24
C VAL A 107 4.38 7.92 5.25
N THR A 108 4.43 8.89 6.15
CA THR A 108 3.36 9.14 7.11
C THR A 108 2.62 10.42 6.71
N PHE A 109 1.31 10.33 6.55
CA PHE A 109 0.43 11.49 6.43
C PHE A 109 -0.30 11.74 7.74
N ILE A 110 -0.51 13.02 8.09
CA ILE A 110 -1.29 13.41 9.27
C ILE A 110 -2.28 14.49 8.86
N ASP A 111 -3.54 14.33 9.23
CA ASP A 111 -4.56 15.33 8.95
C ASP A 111 -4.67 16.42 10.04
N GLU A 112 -5.59 17.36 9.85
CA GLU A 112 -5.84 18.45 10.80
C GLU A 112 -6.42 17.97 12.13
N ALA A 113 -7.04 16.78 12.16
CA ALA A 113 -7.60 16.17 13.36
C ALA A 113 -6.56 15.34 14.15
N GLY A 114 -5.35 15.17 13.61
CA GLY A 114 -4.27 14.37 14.22
C GLY A 114 -4.34 12.88 13.88
N ALA A 115 -5.25 12.45 12.98
CA ALA A 115 -5.27 11.08 12.50
C ALA A 115 -4.03 10.81 11.66
N THR A 116 -3.43 9.64 11.86
CA THR A 116 -2.16 9.22 11.25
C THR A 116 -2.40 8.14 10.20
N TYR A 117 -1.84 8.33 9.02
CA TYR A 117 -1.92 7.38 7.91
C TYR A 117 -0.51 6.94 7.52
N VAL A 118 -0.15 5.71 7.90
CA VAL A 118 1.11 5.10 7.50
C VAL A 118 0.91 4.42 6.16
N VAL A 119 1.59 4.91 5.12
CA VAL A 119 1.40 4.41 3.76
C VAL A 119 2.68 3.74 3.29
N LEU A 120 2.56 2.49 2.86
CA LEU A 120 3.68 1.61 2.51
C LEU A 120 3.69 1.38 0.99
N ARG A 121 4.82 1.69 0.36
CA ARG A 121 4.99 1.61 -1.10
C ARG A 121 5.05 0.16 -1.56
N GLY A 122 4.35 -0.11 -2.66
CA GLY A 122 4.52 -1.35 -3.41
C GLY A 122 5.83 -1.41 -4.20
N THR A 123 5.91 -2.41 -5.07
CA THR A 123 7.03 -2.59 -5.99
C THR A 123 7.12 -1.38 -6.92
N ASP A 124 8.29 -0.78 -6.97
CA ASP A 124 8.59 0.34 -7.84
C ASP A 124 9.30 -0.15 -9.12
N ALA A 125 9.71 0.74 -10.02
CA ALA A 125 10.37 0.36 -11.27
C ALA A 125 11.79 -0.25 -11.07
N SER A 126 12.28 -0.41 -9.84
CA SER A 126 13.61 -0.96 -9.58
C SER A 126 13.66 -2.49 -9.76
N ALA A 127 14.77 -2.98 -10.34
CA ALA A 127 15.02 -4.42 -10.47
C ALA A 127 15.09 -5.13 -9.10
N VAL A 128 15.51 -4.43 -8.05
CA VAL A 128 15.56 -4.96 -6.68
C VAL A 128 14.15 -5.28 -6.17
N GLY A 129 13.18 -4.41 -6.42
CA GLY A 129 11.79 -4.64 -6.03
C GLY A 129 11.23 -5.92 -6.65
N TRP A 130 11.36 -6.07 -7.96
CA TRP A 130 10.92 -7.27 -8.69
C TRP A 130 11.66 -8.54 -8.25
N ALA A 131 12.96 -8.44 -7.94
CA ALA A 131 13.74 -9.59 -7.50
C ALA A 131 13.40 -10.03 -6.06
N GLU A 132 13.01 -9.09 -5.19
CA GLU A 132 12.47 -9.40 -3.87
C GLU A 132 11.07 -10.02 -3.94
N ASP A 133 10.21 -9.57 -4.86
CA ASP A 133 8.85 -10.11 -5.03
C ASP A 133 8.84 -11.64 -5.25
N ALA A 134 9.83 -12.15 -5.96
CA ALA A 134 10.02 -13.59 -6.18
C ALA A 134 10.28 -14.39 -4.89
N ARG A 135 10.62 -13.72 -3.77
CA ARG A 135 10.95 -14.36 -2.48
C ARG A 135 9.79 -14.45 -1.50
N PHE A 136 8.66 -13.76 -1.71
CA PHE A 136 7.54 -13.75 -0.73
C PHE A 136 6.96 -15.14 -0.46
N GLY A 137 7.02 -16.05 -1.44
CA GLY A 137 6.60 -17.45 -1.25
C GLY A 137 7.67 -18.35 -0.62
N LEU A 138 8.90 -17.85 -0.45
CA LEU A 138 10.09 -18.61 -0.04
C LEU A 138 10.55 -18.26 1.38
N GLU A 139 10.42 -16.99 1.75
CA GLU A 139 11.00 -16.41 2.94
C GLU A 139 9.93 -15.64 3.71
N PHE A 140 9.84 -15.90 5.02
CA PHE A 140 8.96 -15.14 5.90
C PHE A 140 9.54 -15.06 7.33
N PRO A 141 9.61 -13.86 7.94
CA PRO A 141 9.38 -12.56 7.29
C PRO A 141 10.58 -12.13 6.45
N THR A 142 10.35 -11.38 5.37
CA THR A 142 11.40 -10.72 4.57
C THR A 142 12.01 -9.53 5.33
N ASP A 143 13.17 -9.04 4.90
CA ASP A 143 13.79 -7.84 5.47
C ASP A 143 12.90 -6.60 5.33
N SER A 144 12.25 -6.41 4.18
CA SER A 144 11.34 -5.31 3.94
C SER A 144 10.08 -5.37 4.82
N GLN A 145 9.55 -6.57 5.08
CA GLN A 145 8.48 -6.79 6.06
C GLN A 145 8.92 -6.33 7.46
N ARG A 146 10.12 -6.74 7.92
CA ARG A 146 10.66 -6.27 9.21
C ARG A 146 10.84 -4.75 9.25
N TRP A 147 11.29 -4.12 8.15
CA TRP A 147 11.39 -2.67 8.07
C TRP A 147 10.04 -1.97 8.12
N ALA A 148 8.99 -2.55 7.53
CA ALA A 148 7.62 -2.02 7.64
C ALA A 148 7.09 -2.08 9.07
N ALA A 149 7.31 -3.19 9.79
CA ALA A 149 6.96 -3.29 11.21
C ALA A 149 7.69 -2.24 12.04
N ASN A 150 9.00 -2.04 11.83
CA ASN A 150 9.77 -1.02 12.53
C ASN A 150 9.27 0.41 12.20
N TYR A 151 8.93 0.68 10.94
CA TYR A 151 8.37 1.96 10.53
C TYR A 151 7.02 2.24 11.19
N LEU A 152 6.13 1.24 11.20
CA LEU A 152 4.83 1.36 11.85
C LEU A 152 4.96 1.57 13.36
N ALA A 153 5.84 0.83 14.04
CA ALA A 153 6.12 1.03 15.46
C ALA A 153 6.64 2.45 15.75
N TYR A 154 7.55 2.96 14.90
CA TYR A 154 8.04 4.34 14.99
C TYR A 154 6.92 5.37 14.81
N ALA A 155 6.05 5.19 13.82
CA ALA A 155 4.94 6.10 13.56
C ALA A 155 3.89 6.06 14.68
N ALA A 156 3.54 4.86 15.16
CA ALA A 156 2.57 4.65 16.23
C ALA A 156 3.02 5.27 17.56
N ALA A 157 4.31 5.18 17.90
CA ALA A 157 4.86 5.82 19.09
C ALA A 157 4.80 7.37 19.07
N ARG A 158 4.49 7.97 17.91
CA ARG A 158 4.43 9.41 17.68
C ARG A 158 3.06 9.85 17.14
N ALA A 159 2.06 8.98 17.21
CA ALA A 159 0.70 9.26 16.80
C ALA A 159 -0.07 9.85 17.98
N ASP A 160 -0.66 11.03 17.78
CA ASP A 160 -1.48 11.71 18.79
C ASP A 160 -2.97 11.31 18.69
N GLY A 161 -3.33 10.56 17.64
CA GLY A 161 -4.69 10.18 17.31
C GLY A 161 -4.75 8.79 16.66
N PRO A 162 -5.90 8.45 16.04
CA PRO A 162 -6.09 7.14 15.44
C PRO A 162 -5.10 6.90 14.30
N LEU A 163 -4.69 5.64 14.14
CA LEU A 163 -3.72 5.23 13.14
C LEU A 163 -4.34 4.24 12.15
N THR A 164 -4.17 4.53 10.86
CA THR A 164 -4.52 3.62 9.77
C THR A 164 -3.27 3.27 8.96
N VAL A 165 -3.14 2.01 8.56
CA VAL A 165 -2.06 1.56 7.67
C VAL A 165 -2.63 1.28 6.29
N VAL A 166 -1.94 1.73 5.25
CA VAL A 166 -2.39 1.63 3.87
C VAL A 166 -1.27 1.11 2.98
N GLY A 167 -1.60 0.26 2.01
CA GLY A 167 -0.65 -0.13 0.99
C GLY A 167 -1.31 -0.73 -0.25
N HIS A 168 -0.54 -0.78 -1.34
CA HIS A 168 -0.92 -1.42 -2.60
C HIS A 168 0.13 -2.47 -3.00
N SER A 169 -0.29 -3.59 -3.60
CA SER A 169 0.60 -4.65 -4.11
C SER A 169 1.51 -5.19 -3.01
N LYS A 170 2.83 -5.18 -3.23
CA LYS A 170 3.82 -5.46 -2.19
C LYS A 170 3.62 -4.59 -0.94
N GLY A 171 3.24 -3.32 -1.06
CA GLY A 171 3.00 -2.41 0.05
C GLY A 171 1.79 -2.81 0.89
N ALA A 172 0.78 -3.41 0.26
CA ALA A 172 -0.37 -3.98 0.98
C ALA A 172 0.02 -5.23 1.79
N ASN A 173 0.95 -6.05 1.29
CA ASN A 173 1.57 -7.12 2.09
C ASN A 173 2.30 -6.54 3.31
N HIS A 174 3.13 -5.51 3.10
CA HIS A 174 3.83 -4.83 4.18
C HIS A 174 2.87 -4.25 5.23
N ALA A 175 1.74 -3.68 4.81
CA ALA A 175 0.71 -3.13 5.69
C ALA A 175 0.11 -4.21 6.60
N LEU A 176 -0.33 -5.32 6.01
CA LEU A 176 -0.90 -6.46 6.74
C LEU A 176 0.12 -7.07 7.71
N TYR A 177 1.36 -7.30 7.23
CA TYR A 177 2.43 -7.83 8.06
C TYR A 177 2.76 -6.89 9.24
N ALA A 178 3.01 -5.61 8.97
CA ALA A 178 3.42 -4.65 9.99
C ALA A 178 2.34 -4.51 11.06
N ALA A 179 1.07 -4.42 10.66
CA ALA A 179 -0.05 -4.31 11.58
C ALA A 179 -0.18 -5.55 12.48
N ALA A 180 -0.06 -6.77 11.93
CA ALA A 180 -0.09 -8.00 12.71
C ALA A 180 1.14 -8.16 13.63
N ALA A 181 2.32 -7.78 13.15
CA ALA A 181 3.57 -7.91 13.89
C ALA A 181 3.72 -6.91 15.04
N THR A 182 3.05 -5.75 14.97
CA THR A 182 3.20 -4.67 15.97
C THR A 182 1.92 -4.38 16.75
N THR A 183 0.75 -4.58 16.14
CA THR A 183 -0.61 -4.35 16.67
C THR A 183 -0.67 -3.17 17.66
N PRO A 184 -0.37 -1.94 17.21
CA PRO A 184 -0.35 -0.82 18.12
C PRO A 184 -1.77 -0.53 18.62
N PRO A 185 -1.97 -0.15 19.90
CA PRO A 185 -3.30 0.07 20.47
C PRO A 185 -4.16 1.12 19.75
N VAL A 186 -3.50 2.05 19.04
CA VAL A 186 -4.14 3.13 18.28
C VAL A 186 -4.49 2.73 16.84
N LEU A 187 -4.22 1.50 16.42
CA LEU A 187 -4.55 0.99 15.09
C LEU A 187 -6.06 0.80 14.95
N GLU A 188 -6.66 1.51 13.99
CA GLU A 188 -8.09 1.40 13.70
C GLU A 188 -8.38 0.59 12.44
N SER A 189 -7.50 0.62 11.43
CA SER A 189 -7.78 0.00 10.14
C SER A 189 -6.50 -0.31 9.36
N VAL A 190 -6.59 -1.34 8.51
CA VAL A 190 -5.55 -1.71 7.54
C VAL A 190 -6.19 -1.82 6.16
N TYR A 191 -5.88 -0.87 5.27
CA TYR A 191 -6.33 -0.90 3.88
C TYR A 191 -5.28 -1.55 2.99
N ALA A 192 -5.64 -2.68 2.41
CA ALA A 192 -4.76 -3.49 1.57
C ALA A 192 -5.34 -3.61 0.15
N PHE A 193 -4.72 -2.92 -0.81
CA PHE A 193 -5.14 -2.96 -2.21
C PHE A 193 -4.29 -3.96 -2.99
N ASP A 194 -4.94 -5.02 -3.48
CA ASP A 194 -4.37 -6.12 -4.25
C ASP A 194 -3.05 -6.69 -3.68
N PRO A 195 -3.04 -7.13 -2.41
CA PRO A 195 -1.83 -7.56 -1.73
C PRO A 195 -1.19 -8.79 -2.36
N VAL A 196 0.14 -8.82 -2.37
CA VAL A 196 0.86 -10.10 -2.40
C VAL A 196 0.46 -10.86 -1.12
N GLY A 197 -0.04 -12.09 -1.23
CA GLY A 197 -0.42 -12.89 -0.06
C GLY A 197 0.78 -13.39 0.76
N PHE A 198 0.54 -14.36 1.64
CA PHE A 198 1.53 -14.91 2.57
C PHE A 198 1.61 -16.43 2.47
N PRO A 199 2.73 -17.06 2.91
CA PRO A 199 2.80 -18.51 2.99
C PRO A 199 1.64 -19.11 3.81
N ALA A 200 1.03 -20.20 3.32
CA ALA A 200 -0.14 -20.81 3.94
C ALA A 200 0.04 -21.13 5.44
N PRO A 201 1.20 -21.62 5.92
CA PRO A 201 1.40 -21.87 7.36
C PRO A 201 1.32 -20.60 8.22
N VAL A 202 1.64 -19.43 7.67
CA VAL A 202 1.56 -18.14 8.38
C VAL A 202 0.10 -17.73 8.53
N VAL A 203 -0.66 -17.79 7.43
CA VAL A 203 -2.10 -17.45 7.42
C VAL A 203 -2.88 -18.40 8.34
N ASN A 204 -2.67 -19.70 8.17
CA ASN A 204 -3.39 -20.72 8.95
C ASN A 204 -2.88 -20.81 10.41
N GLY A 205 -1.69 -20.27 10.69
CA GLY A 205 -1.06 -20.30 12.01
C GLY A 205 -1.55 -19.20 12.97
N GLY A 206 -2.52 -18.38 12.57
CA GLY A 206 -3.10 -17.35 13.43
C GLY A 206 -2.27 -16.06 13.55
N PHE A 207 -1.24 -15.87 12.72
CA PHE A 207 -0.38 -14.67 12.77
C PHE A 207 -1.17 -13.36 12.65
N PHE A 208 -2.26 -13.37 11.88
CA PHE A 208 -3.09 -12.18 11.63
C PHE A 208 -4.29 -12.05 12.58
N ALA A 209 -4.45 -12.94 13.56
CA ALA A 209 -5.61 -12.94 14.46
C ALA A 209 -5.72 -11.64 15.28
N SER A 210 -4.60 -10.99 15.59
CA SER A 210 -4.57 -9.73 16.36
C SER A 210 -5.15 -8.52 15.62
N ILE A 211 -5.29 -8.61 14.29
CA ILE A 211 -5.85 -7.54 13.44
C ILE A 211 -7.12 -8.00 12.72
N ASP A 212 -7.71 -9.12 13.15
CA ASP A 212 -9.00 -9.55 12.63
C ASP A 212 -10.07 -8.47 12.86
N GLY A 213 -10.93 -8.26 11.86
CA GLY A 213 -11.89 -7.15 11.86
C GLY A 213 -11.31 -5.76 11.50
N LEU A 214 -10.00 -5.54 11.54
CA LEU A 214 -9.36 -4.28 11.13
C LEU A 214 -8.95 -4.27 9.65
N MET A 215 -8.93 -5.45 9.00
CA MET A 215 -8.45 -5.62 7.63
C MET A 215 -9.53 -5.28 6.58
N HIS A 216 -9.23 -4.33 5.71
CA HIS A 216 -10.01 -4.01 4.51
C HIS A 216 -9.21 -4.36 3.26
N ILE A 217 -9.42 -5.58 2.76
CA ILE A 217 -8.71 -6.10 1.59
C ILE A 217 -9.56 -5.92 0.35
N TYR A 218 -9.01 -5.26 -0.67
CA TYR A 218 -9.65 -5.05 -1.96
C TYR A 218 -8.85 -5.67 -3.09
N VAL A 219 -9.52 -6.30 -4.05
CA VAL A 219 -8.89 -6.90 -5.23
C VAL A 219 -9.73 -6.61 -6.47
N THR A 220 -9.13 -6.63 -7.64
CA THR A 220 -9.88 -6.63 -8.90
C THR A 220 -10.17 -8.05 -9.35
N ALA A 221 -11.27 -8.25 -10.09
CA ALA A 221 -11.56 -9.55 -10.68
C ALA A 221 -10.42 -10.04 -11.60
N GLY A 222 -9.73 -9.11 -12.27
CA GLY A 222 -8.59 -9.38 -13.15
C GLY A 222 -7.24 -9.61 -12.45
N SER A 223 -7.17 -9.45 -11.13
CA SER A 223 -5.89 -9.52 -10.39
C SER A 223 -5.14 -10.82 -10.66
N TRP A 224 -3.83 -10.68 -10.84
CA TRP A 224 -2.89 -11.79 -10.90
C TRP A 224 -2.02 -11.90 -9.65
N VAL A 225 -1.94 -10.85 -8.83
CA VAL A 225 -1.06 -10.75 -7.65
C VAL A 225 -1.69 -11.44 -6.43
N SER A 226 -2.89 -11.01 -6.03
CA SER A 226 -3.61 -11.59 -4.88
C SER A 226 -3.86 -13.10 -4.99
N PRO A 227 -4.02 -13.70 -6.19
CA PRO A 227 -4.08 -15.15 -6.32
C PRO A 227 -2.78 -15.91 -6.06
N LEU A 228 -1.60 -15.27 -6.07
CA LEU A 228 -0.31 -15.97 -5.98
C LEU A 228 -0.11 -16.71 -4.65
N LEU A 229 -0.55 -16.10 -3.56
CA LEU A 229 -0.39 -16.62 -2.20
C LEU A 229 -1.68 -16.39 -1.39
N PRO A 230 -1.97 -17.23 -0.37
CA PRO A 230 -3.11 -17.05 0.51
C PRO A 230 -3.21 -15.64 1.12
N LEU A 231 -4.42 -15.10 1.17
CA LEU A 231 -4.74 -13.86 1.88
C LEU A 231 -5.20 -14.16 3.31
N PRO A 232 -4.94 -13.27 4.28
CA PRO A 232 -5.32 -13.49 5.67
C PRO A 232 -6.82 -13.31 5.95
N ALA A 233 -7.56 -12.66 5.04
CA ALA A 233 -9.00 -12.47 5.12
C ALA A 233 -9.64 -12.45 3.72
N PRO A 234 -10.95 -12.70 3.59
CA PRO A 234 -11.66 -12.60 2.32
C PRO A 234 -11.60 -11.18 1.74
N PRO A 235 -11.24 -11.01 0.45
CA PRO A 235 -11.20 -9.70 -0.17
C PRO A 235 -12.55 -9.26 -0.72
N THR A 236 -12.75 -7.93 -0.81
CA THR A 236 -13.83 -7.30 -1.58
C THR A 236 -13.39 -7.13 -3.03
N VAL A 237 -14.20 -7.61 -3.97
CA VAL A 237 -13.91 -7.48 -5.41
C VAL A 237 -14.44 -6.14 -5.94
N VAL A 238 -13.56 -5.36 -6.57
CA VAL A 238 -13.85 -4.01 -7.06
C VAL A 238 -13.57 -3.87 -8.55
N ALA A 239 -14.26 -2.93 -9.18
CA ALA A 239 -14.22 -2.71 -10.61
C ALA A 239 -12.96 -1.96 -11.04
N SER A 240 -12.41 -2.38 -12.18
CA SER A 240 -11.29 -1.72 -12.86
C SER A 240 -11.67 -1.42 -14.30
N SER A 241 -11.31 -0.23 -14.77
CA SER A 241 -11.43 0.16 -16.18
C SER A 241 -10.45 -0.58 -17.09
N TRP A 242 -9.36 -1.12 -16.52
CA TRP A 242 -8.35 -1.87 -17.25
C TRP A 242 -8.61 -3.38 -17.12
N PRO A 243 -8.48 -4.16 -18.21
CA PRO A 243 -8.81 -5.57 -18.22
C PRO A 243 -7.67 -6.47 -17.71
N GLY A 244 -8.03 -7.66 -17.22
CA GLY A 244 -7.08 -8.74 -16.95
C GLY A 244 -5.95 -8.35 -15.98
N PRO A 245 -4.71 -8.83 -16.18
CA PRO A 245 -3.58 -8.53 -15.29
C PRO A 245 -3.28 -7.03 -15.15
N LEU A 246 -3.64 -6.21 -16.14
CA LEU A 246 -3.44 -4.76 -16.10
C LEU A 246 -4.34 -4.06 -15.06
N SER A 247 -5.42 -4.72 -14.64
CA SER A 247 -6.27 -4.26 -13.52
C SER A 247 -5.52 -4.16 -12.18
N HIS A 248 -4.31 -4.71 -12.08
CA HIS A 248 -3.44 -4.49 -10.92
C HIS A 248 -3.06 -3.02 -10.75
N ASN A 249 -3.10 -2.19 -11.81
CA ASN A 249 -2.78 -0.77 -11.70
C ASN A 249 -3.84 -0.03 -10.88
N PRO A 250 -3.50 0.55 -9.71
CA PRO A 250 -4.49 1.16 -8.81
C PRO A 250 -5.13 2.43 -9.40
N TYR A 251 -4.48 3.07 -10.38
CA TYR A 251 -5.05 4.21 -11.11
C TYR A 251 -6.27 3.85 -11.98
N ALA A 252 -6.40 2.57 -12.35
CA ALA A 252 -7.51 2.09 -13.18
C ALA A 252 -8.76 1.72 -12.36
N TRP A 253 -8.66 1.71 -11.04
CA TRP A 253 -9.72 1.26 -10.14
C TRP A 253 -10.83 2.30 -10.07
N SER A 254 -12.06 1.81 -10.06
CA SER A 254 -13.25 2.65 -10.14
C SER A 254 -13.74 3.05 -8.76
N CYS A 255 -13.87 4.36 -8.55
CA CYS A 255 -14.48 4.94 -7.36
C CYS A 255 -15.96 5.27 -7.63
N ARG A 256 -16.76 5.21 -6.58
CA ARG A 256 -18.17 5.63 -6.54
C ARG A 256 -18.36 6.53 -5.31
N GLY A 257 -18.13 7.83 -5.49
CA GLY A 257 -18.05 8.74 -4.36
C GLY A 257 -16.90 8.34 -3.44
N SER A 258 -17.16 8.23 -2.14
CA SER A 258 -16.17 7.81 -1.13
C SER A 258 -15.92 6.29 -1.10
N SER A 259 -16.71 5.47 -1.80
CA SER A 259 -16.51 4.01 -1.84
C SER A 259 -15.78 3.57 -3.10
N LEU A 260 -15.26 2.34 -3.09
CA LEU A 260 -14.86 1.65 -4.31
C LEU A 260 -16.09 1.03 -4.98
N ALA A 261 -16.11 1.05 -6.31
CA ALA A 261 -17.17 0.44 -7.08
C ALA A 261 -17.06 -1.09 -7.00
N PRO A 262 -18.09 -1.81 -6.56
CA PRO A 262 -18.06 -3.27 -6.54
C PRO A 262 -18.02 -3.82 -7.96
N ASP A 263 -17.35 -4.96 -8.13
CA ASP A 263 -17.42 -5.77 -9.34
C ASP A 263 -18.03 -7.12 -8.99
N HIS A 264 -19.04 -7.50 -9.76
CA HIS A 264 -19.76 -8.77 -9.60
C HIS A 264 -19.23 -9.85 -10.55
N CYS A 265 -18.22 -9.55 -11.37
CA CYS A 265 -17.56 -10.53 -12.20
C CYS A 265 -16.84 -11.57 -11.33
N PRO A 266 -16.90 -12.87 -11.70
CA PRO A 266 -16.13 -13.88 -11.01
C PRO A 266 -14.62 -13.60 -11.17
N PRO A 267 -13.79 -13.87 -10.15
CA PRO A 267 -12.34 -13.72 -10.25
C PRO A 267 -11.76 -14.47 -11.45
N SER A 268 -10.82 -13.84 -12.14
CA SER A 268 -10.28 -14.27 -13.42
C SER A 268 -9.71 -15.69 -13.35
N ARG A 269 -9.87 -16.45 -14.44
CA ARG A 269 -9.20 -17.74 -14.60
C ARG A 269 -7.69 -17.58 -14.81
N SER A 270 -7.25 -16.45 -15.38
CA SER A 270 -5.84 -16.12 -15.62
C SER A 270 -5.03 -15.99 -14.33
N GLY A 271 -5.56 -15.36 -13.28
CA GLY A 271 -4.89 -15.31 -11.97
C GLY A 271 -4.72 -16.70 -11.35
N ARG A 272 -5.74 -17.56 -11.46
CA ARG A 272 -5.65 -18.98 -11.06
C ARG A 272 -4.66 -19.79 -11.90
N PHE A 273 -4.59 -19.51 -13.20
CA PHE A 273 -3.64 -20.16 -14.10
C PHE A 273 -2.20 -19.74 -13.78
N LEU A 274 -1.92 -18.45 -13.58
CA LEU A 274 -0.62 -17.97 -13.13
C LEU A 274 -0.22 -18.58 -11.78
N ARG A 275 -1.14 -18.62 -10.80
CA ARG A 275 -0.91 -19.35 -9.54
C ARG A 275 -0.56 -20.82 -9.80
N ALA A 276 -1.29 -21.50 -10.69
CA ALA A 276 -1.04 -22.91 -11.00
C ALA A 276 0.31 -23.15 -11.70
N VAL A 277 0.82 -22.17 -12.45
CA VAL A 277 2.16 -22.21 -13.08
C VAL A 277 3.27 -21.87 -12.07
N VAL A 278 3.03 -20.92 -11.16
CA VAL A 278 4.05 -20.42 -10.21
C VAL A 278 4.11 -21.26 -8.92
N SER A 279 2.99 -21.75 -8.40
CA SER A 279 2.93 -22.51 -7.14
C SER A 279 3.80 -23.78 -7.11
N PRO A 280 3.93 -24.58 -8.19
CA PRO A 280 4.81 -25.75 -8.20
C PRO A 280 6.30 -25.41 -8.14
N LEU A 281 6.67 -24.17 -8.47
CA LEU A 281 8.05 -23.67 -8.44
C LEU A 281 8.44 -23.11 -7.06
N LEU A 282 7.47 -22.94 -6.15
CA LEU A 282 7.74 -22.59 -4.76
C LEU A 282 8.12 -23.88 -4.00
N PRO A 283 9.35 -24.01 -3.47
CA PRO A 283 9.77 -25.17 -2.71
C PRO A 283 8.88 -25.37 -1.50
N ALA A 284 8.26 -26.55 -1.42
CA ALA A 284 7.56 -27.03 -0.24
C ALA A 284 8.56 -27.34 0.87
N ARG A 285 9.10 -26.33 1.56
CA ARG A 285 9.87 -26.48 2.82
C ARG A 285 10.11 -25.12 3.47
N LEU A 286 9.13 -24.64 4.24
CA LEU A 286 9.43 -23.80 5.40
C LEU A 286 9.71 -24.75 6.56
N THR A 287 10.97 -25.11 6.76
CA THR A 287 11.42 -25.83 7.97
C THR A 287 12.04 -24.83 8.94
N ARG A 288 11.48 -24.83 10.16
CA ARG A 288 11.89 -24.10 11.38
C ARG A 288 11.43 -22.65 11.50
N ILE A 289 10.20 -22.52 11.99
CA ILE A 289 9.80 -21.43 12.89
C ILE A 289 10.68 -21.57 14.15
N GLY A 290 11.70 -20.73 14.27
CA GLY A 290 12.39 -20.47 15.54
C GLY A 290 11.86 -19.15 16.09
N ILE A 291 10.88 -19.23 16.98
CA ILE A 291 10.55 -18.12 17.88
C ILE A 291 11.60 -18.19 18.99
N ASN A 292 12.49 -17.20 19.03
CA ASN A 292 13.19 -16.76 20.23
C ASN A 292 13.24 -15.23 20.17
#